data_AF-A0A9D2Q1M7-F1
#
_entry.id   AF-A0A9D2Q1M7-F1
#
_cell.length_a   1.000
_cell.length_b   1.000
_cell.length_c   1.000
_cell.angle_alpha   90.00
_cell.angle_beta   90.00
_cell.angle_gamma   90.00
#
_symmetry.space_group_name_H-M   'P 1'
#
loop_
_entity.id
_entity.type
_entity.pdbx_description
1 polymer ?
#
loop_
_entity_poly.entity_id
_entity_poly.type
_entity_poly.pdbx_seq_one_letter_code
_entity_poly.pdbx_strand_id
1 'polypeptide(L)'
;MDIFKQVWKNTHINSGKEKKQYVLFAVAMLALLFFEIVLYFAAVQPRAEDVRIMDNQTPRITSSKQVTILSNKSNNKTYEQLVRSEKPLGGVAILLGTYDNEFVEGRMTVRLYDGKTEQLLETNTLSLEDAVDNSYYKLFFSRAYDTESDLYLITITPQLSEDEGMCAIWMTKDKDDFFPKQATVDGKSLKAYFNIRPMYTAEFLPGFYWAIAGGLLLFVFEAFFIIKRFRKVQYVFLVCAILFGFLYMLVYPSYAVFDEERHIPAAFARASAWSQGQWDVERGADIQIREEEEREGFMPTRPKIEQYYYLTETIFNGAETDEYVDIEMPTHISYSHEYIPQTLGVLLARTFNMGQTATLYTAQMVALIFYSVLCYFAISISPYPVLFSIISLFPFFLRTMGSFSYDSMVNALSFLVIAYILRLAKEKTKVKRKDILIISALFVLLAPCKVIYTTLVLLILLIPSNNFKQKRQKFIWLASITGICLLVILLSTGFYFENSFGETGVVTSPWGEDAYSVSMLLSMPWEFIRITVSSMFDLFASLLFGAVGNFQHISLPSTLSILFLA
;
A
#
# COMPACT_ATOMS: atom_id res chain seq x y z
N MET A 1 29.27 29.18 1.11
CA MET A 1 30.08 28.96 2.33
C MET A 1 29.79 29.97 3.44
N ASP A 2 29.46 31.23 3.11
CA ASP A 2 29.14 32.25 4.13
C ASP A 2 27.77 32.11 4.79
N ILE A 3 26.77 31.55 4.11
CA ILE A 3 25.48 31.20 4.73
C ILE A 3 25.67 30.13 5.81
N PHE A 4 26.51 29.12 5.57
CA PHE A 4 26.84 28.08 6.57
C PHE A 4 27.63 28.64 7.77
N LYS A 5 28.56 29.57 7.54
CA LYS A 5 29.26 30.28 8.63
C LYS A 5 28.32 31.17 9.44
N GLN A 6 27.31 31.77 8.81
CA GLN A 6 26.31 32.60 9.48
C GLN A 6 25.25 31.77 10.22
N VAL A 7 24.93 30.56 9.74
CA VAL A 7 24.16 29.53 10.44
C VAL A 7 24.90 29.04 11.69
N TRP A 8 26.23 28.84 11.61
CA TRP A 8 27.04 28.40 12.75
C TRP A 8 27.31 29.50 13.79
N LYS A 9 27.41 30.77 13.36
CA LYS A 9 27.60 31.91 14.28
C LYS A 9 26.38 32.25 15.13
N ASN A 10 25.17 31.93 14.66
CA ASN A 10 23.92 32.20 15.39
C ASN A 10 23.53 31.11 16.39
N THR A 11 24.24 29.98 16.42
CA THR A 11 24.13 28.96 17.49
C THR A 11 25.13 29.26 18.60
N HIS A 12 24.92 30.36 19.34
CA HIS A 12 25.65 30.60 20.59
C HIS A 12 25.23 29.54 21.63
N ILE A 13 26.00 28.45 21.73
CA ILE A 13 25.92 27.45 22.80
C ILE A 13 26.49 28.10 24.08
N ASN A 14 25.68 28.93 24.75
CA ASN A 14 26.15 29.82 25.83
C ASN A 14 25.82 29.32 27.25
N SER A 15 25.36 28.08 27.42
CA SER A 15 25.19 27.48 28.75
C SER A 15 25.77 26.08 28.85
N GLY A 16 26.37 25.74 30.00
CA GLY A 16 26.86 24.38 30.28
C GLY A 16 25.75 23.32 30.20
N LYS A 17 24.49 23.73 30.35
CA LYS A 17 23.30 22.87 30.19
C LYS A 17 23.03 22.52 28.72
N GLU A 18 23.22 23.46 27.79
CA GLU A 18 23.09 23.17 26.35
C GLU A 18 24.22 22.25 25.86
N LYS A 19 25.48 22.50 26.25
CA LYS A 19 26.59 21.58 25.91
C LYS A 19 26.32 20.15 26.36
N LYS A 20 25.82 19.95 27.58
CA LYS A 20 25.44 18.63 28.10
C LYS A 20 24.35 17.95 27.25
N GLN A 21 23.38 18.72 26.72
CA GLN A 21 22.31 18.17 25.88
C GLN A 21 22.82 17.71 24.52
N TYR A 22 23.76 18.44 23.89
CA TYR A 22 24.40 17.99 22.64
C TYR A 22 25.27 16.75 22.85
N VAL A 23 26.01 16.69 23.96
CA VAL A 23 26.81 15.49 24.31
C VAL A 23 25.90 14.28 24.55
N LEU A 24 24.82 14.44 25.32
CA LEU A 24 23.85 13.36 25.55
C LEU A 24 23.19 12.91 24.25
N PHE A 25 22.83 13.85 23.37
CA PHE A 25 22.29 13.55 22.05
C PHE A 25 23.28 12.75 21.18
N ALA A 26 24.56 13.16 21.14
CA ALA A 26 25.58 12.43 20.40
C ALA A 26 25.79 11.00 20.94
N VAL A 27 25.77 10.83 22.27
CA VAL A 27 25.83 9.50 22.90
C VAL A 27 24.62 8.66 22.54
N ALA A 28 23.41 9.24 22.56
CA ALA A 28 22.18 8.54 22.16
C ALA A 28 22.21 8.13 20.68
N MET A 29 22.69 8.98 19.79
CA MET A 29 22.87 8.66 18.37
C MET A 29 23.85 7.50 18.16
N LEU A 30 24.97 7.50 18.88
CA LEU A 30 25.93 6.39 18.82
C LEU A 30 25.34 5.08 19.37
N ALA A 31 24.54 5.16 20.44
CA ALA A 31 23.86 4.00 21.00
C ALA A 31 22.80 3.44 20.04
N LEU A 32 22.02 4.30 19.39
CA LEU A 32 21.06 3.91 18.34
C LEU A 32 21.78 3.27 17.15
N LEU A 33 22.84 3.89 16.63
CA LEU A 33 23.62 3.32 15.54
C LEU A 33 24.22 1.95 15.93
N PHE A 34 24.74 1.81 17.15
CA PHE A 34 25.25 0.54 17.65
C PHE A 34 24.15 -0.51 17.71
N PHE A 35 22.95 -0.15 18.17
CA PHE A 35 21.79 -1.04 18.20
C PHE A 35 21.39 -1.50 16.79
N GLU A 36 21.35 -0.60 15.81
CA GLU A 36 21.09 -0.96 14.40
C GLU A 36 22.17 -1.91 13.84
N ILE A 37 23.44 -1.67 14.14
CA ILE A 37 24.53 -2.58 13.74
C ILE A 37 24.33 -3.97 14.35
N VAL A 38 23.99 -4.05 15.65
CA VAL A 38 23.73 -5.33 16.32
C VAL A 38 22.52 -6.05 15.69
N LEU A 39 21.43 -5.34 15.43
CA LEU A 39 20.25 -5.89 14.76
C LEU A 39 20.56 -6.41 13.35
N TYR A 40 21.35 -5.68 12.58
CA TYR A 40 21.79 -6.09 11.25
C TYR A 40 22.50 -7.45 11.29
N PHE A 41 23.50 -7.62 12.16
CA PHE A 41 24.22 -8.89 12.28
C PHE A 41 23.38 -10.00 12.91
N ALA A 42 22.47 -9.67 13.85
CA ALA A 42 21.66 -10.66 14.55
C ALA A 42 20.49 -11.21 13.71
N ALA A 43 19.91 -10.37 12.85
CA ALA A 43 18.65 -10.68 12.18
C ALA A 43 18.71 -10.58 10.65
N VAL A 44 19.53 -9.70 10.07
CA VAL A 44 19.43 -9.36 8.64
C VAL A 44 20.47 -10.12 7.81
N GLN A 45 21.76 -9.94 8.09
CA GLN A 45 22.83 -10.44 7.22
C GLN A 45 22.88 -11.97 7.06
N PRO A 46 22.78 -12.80 8.13
CA PRO A 46 22.91 -14.24 7.99
C PRO A 46 21.65 -14.90 7.41
N ARG A 47 20.50 -14.22 7.46
CA ARG A 47 19.21 -14.77 6.99
C ARG A 47 18.86 -14.31 5.59
N ALA A 48 19.31 -13.12 5.16
CA ALA A 48 18.99 -12.59 3.84
C ALA A 48 19.47 -13.51 2.71
N GLU A 49 20.68 -14.04 2.83
CA GLU A 49 21.24 -15.01 1.89
C GLU A 49 20.55 -16.39 1.94
N ASP A 50 19.76 -16.69 2.98
CA ASP A 50 18.96 -17.91 3.10
C ASP A 50 17.53 -17.73 2.55
N VAL A 51 17.03 -16.49 2.48
CA VAL A 51 15.69 -16.22 1.93
C VAL A 51 15.72 -16.34 0.42
N ARG A 52 14.73 -17.06 -0.12
CA ARG A 52 14.57 -17.33 -1.55
C ARG A 52 13.27 -16.71 -2.03
N ILE A 53 13.38 -15.86 -3.04
CA ILE A 53 12.31 -14.99 -3.51
C ILE A 53 11.95 -15.41 -4.91
N MET A 54 10.67 -15.74 -5.10
CA MET A 54 10.15 -16.04 -6.42
C MET A 54 10.02 -14.74 -7.21
N ASP A 55 10.55 -14.75 -8.43
CA ASP A 55 10.35 -13.61 -9.32
C ASP A 55 8.87 -13.48 -9.70
N ASN A 56 8.32 -12.29 -9.51
CA ASN A 56 6.92 -11.95 -9.74
C ASN A 56 6.72 -11.04 -10.96
N GLN A 57 7.78 -10.73 -11.73
CA GLN A 57 7.63 -10.03 -13.01
C GLN A 57 6.85 -10.84 -14.06
N THR A 58 6.61 -12.12 -13.79
CA THR A 58 5.81 -12.99 -14.65
C THR A 58 4.32 -12.64 -14.58
N PRO A 59 3.66 -12.35 -15.72
CA PRO A 59 2.21 -12.26 -15.78
C PRO A 59 1.59 -13.50 -15.17
N ARG A 60 0.44 -13.31 -14.52
CA ARG A 60 -0.45 -14.43 -14.29
C ARG A 60 -0.90 -14.95 -15.63
N ILE A 61 -1.09 -16.26 -15.74
CA ILE A 61 -1.60 -16.87 -16.96
C ILE A 61 -3.04 -16.36 -17.17
N THR A 62 -3.20 -15.27 -17.92
CA THR A 62 -4.50 -14.77 -18.34
C THR A 62 -4.90 -15.32 -19.70
N SER A 63 -3.96 -15.86 -20.50
CA SER A 63 -4.31 -16.46 -21.79
C SER A 63 -3.46 -17.68 -22.17
N SER A 64 -4.16 -18.74 -22.60
CA SER A 64 -3.67 -20.06 -23.04
C SER A 64 -3.31 -21.10 -21.95
N LYS A 65 -4.30 -21.98 -21.68
CA LYS A 65 -4.16 -23.13 -20.77
C LYS A 65 -3.53 -24.34 -21.48
N GLN A 66 -2.23 -24.32 -21.75
CA GLN A 66 -1.51 -25.54 -22.16
C GLN A 66 -0.88 -26.22 -20.94
N VAL A 67 -1.02 -27.54 -20.86
CA VAL A 67 -0.46 -28.35 -19.78
C VAL A 67 0.23 -29.59 -20.33
N THR A 68 1.23 -30.07 -19.60
CA THR A 68 1.81 -31.40 -19.81
C THR A 68 1.40 -32.30 -18.66
N ILE A 69 0.61 -33.34 -18.97
CA ILE A 69 0.13 -34.30 -17.99
C ILE A 69 1.25 -35.26 -17.59
N LEU A 70 1.52 -35.31 -16.29
CA LEU A 70 2.32 -36.29 -15.60
C LEU A 70 1.41 -37.41 -15.07
N SER A 71 1.77 -38.64 -15.36
CA SER A 71 1.07 -39.85 -14.90
C SER A 71 2.08 -40.98 -14.74
N ASN A 72 1.68 -42.15 -14.25
CA ASN A 72 2.57 -43.32 -14.14
C ASN A 72 3.28 -43.63 -15.48
N LYS A 73 2.60 -43.46 -16.61
CA LYS A 73 3.17 -43.60 -17.97
C LYS A 73 4.28 -42.59 -18.30
N SER A 74 4.42 -41.55 -17.48
CA SER A 74 5.44 -40.52 -17.58
C SER A 74 6.62 -40.71 -16.62
N ASN A 75 6.61 -41.74 -15.74
CA ASN A 75 7.67 -41.96 -14.75
C ASN A 75 9.06 -42.20 -15.38
N ASN A 76 9.10 -42.68 -16.62
CA ASN A 76 10.35 -42.87 -17.37
C ASN A 76 10.72 -41.67 -18.25
N LYS A 77 9.90 -40.61 -18.25
CA LYS A 77 10.15 -39.44 -19.06
C LYS A 77 10.97 -38.42 -18.30
N THR A 78 11.84 -37.72 -19.03
CA THR A 78 12.59 -36.58 -18.51
C THR A 78 12.09 -35.32 -19.20
N TYR A 79 11.63 -34.37 -18.38
CA TYR A 79 11.19 -33.05 -18.81
C TYR A 79 12.33 -32.08 -18.54
N GLU A 80 12.82 -31.40 -19.56
CA GLU A 80 14.00 -30.55 -19.42
C GLU A 80 13.69 -29.13 -19.90
N GLN A 81 14.23 -28.15 -19.20
CA GLN A 81 14.15 -26.76 -19.57
C GLN A 81 15.48 -26.06 -19.36
N LEU A 82 16.00 -25.44 -20.41
CA LEU A 82 17.17 -24.60 -20.35
C LEU A 82 16.72 -23.18 -20.00
N VAL A 83 17.17 -22.66 -18.86
CA VAL A 83 16.83 -21.33 -18.33
C VAL A 83 18.09 -20.48 -18.26
N ARG A 84 17.97 -19.19 -18.59
CA ARG A 84 19.01 -18.20 -18.29
C ARG A 84 18.68 -17.43 -17.01
N SER A 85 19.67 -17.27 -16.14
CA SER A 85 19.58 -16.48 -14.92
C SER A 85 20.83 -15.64 -14.75
N GLU A 86 20.69 -14.32 -14.78
CA GLU A 86 21.77 -13.35 -14.58
C GLU A 86 22.06 -13.09 -13.10
N LYS A 87 21.27 -13.69 -12.21
CA LYS A 87 21.43 -13.63 -10.74
C LYS A 87 21.68 -15.03 -10.17
N PRO A 88 22.29 -15.12 -8.98
CA PRO A 88 22.47 -16.39 -8.28
C PRO A 88 21.13 -17.12 -8.08
N LEU A 89 21.02 -18.31 -8.65
CA LEU A 89 19.82 -19.13 -8.61
C LEU A 89 19.78 -19.91 -7.30
N GLY A 90 18.87 -19.54 -6.41
CA GLY A 90 18.71 -20.16 -5.11
C GLY A 90 17.60 -21.20 -5.01
N GLY A 91 16.76 -21.33 -6.04
CA GLY A 91 15.67 -22.29 -6.10
C GLY A 91 14.84 -22.13 -7.37
N VAL A 92 13.81 -22.95 -7.50
CA VAL A 92 12.83 -22.87 -8.59
C VAL A 92 11.42 -23.12 -8.05
N ALA A 93 10.43 -22.44 -8.60
CA ALA A 93 9.03 -22.65 -8.32
C ALA A 93 8.32 -23.18 -9.56
N ILE A 94 7.65 -24.33 -9.45
CA ILE A 94 7.01 -25.00 -10.59
C ILE A 94 5.48 -24.88 -10.43
N LEU A 95 4.78 -24.39 -11.45
CA LEU A 95 3.32 -24.34 -11.42
C LEU A 95 2.73 -25.71 -11.76
N LEU A 96 2.12 -26.35 -10.76
CA LEU A 96 1.48 -27.65 -10.92
C LEU A 96 -0.04 -27.50 -10.91
N GLY A 97 -0.71 -28.33 -11.71
CA GLY A 97 -2.15 -28.56 -11.65
C GLY A 97 -2.44 -30.00 -11.25
N THR A 98 -3.36 -30.20 -10.31
CA THR A 98 -3.86 -31.52 -9.89
C THR A 98 -5.29 -31.77 -10.40
N TYR A 99 -5.96 -30.76 -10.99
CA TYR A 99 -7.28 -30.87 -11.61
C TYR A 99 -8.34 -31.46 -10.65
N ASP A 100 -8.47 -30.86 -9.47
CA ASP A 100 -9.39 -31.28 -8.40
C ASP A 100 -9.14 -32.70 -7.83
N ASN A 101 -8.02 -33.36 -8.18
CA ASN A 101 -7.60 -34.56 -7.47
C ASN A 101 -7.10 -34.17 -6.08
N GLU A 102 -7.80 -34.64 -5.04
CA GLU A 102 -7.45 -34.37 -3.64
C GLU A 102 -6.14 -35.05 -3.22
N PHE A 103 -5.65 -36.04 -3.99
CA PHE A 103 -4.45 -36.78 -3.64
C PHE A 103 -3.69 -37.24 -4.87
N VAL A 104 -2.43 -36.80 -5.01
CA VAL A 104 -1.49 -37.33 -5.99
C VAL A 104 -0.35 -38.00 -5.22
N GLU A 105 -0.39 -39.32 -5.11
CA GLU A 105 0.73 -40.06 -4.52
C GLU A 105 1.92 -40.10 -5.48
N GLY A 106 3.02 -39.54 -5.01
CA GLY A 106 4.28 -39.63 -5.73
C GLY A 106 5.24 -38.51 -5.40
N ARG A 107 6.40 -38.58 -6.05
CA ARG A 107 7.47 -37.62 -5.90
C ARG A 107 7.95 -37.13 -7.24
N MET A 108 8.51 -35.95 -7.27
CA MET A 108 9.13 -35.37 -8.44
C MET A 108 10.58 -35.06 -8.12
N THR A 109 11.51 -35.70 -8.82
CA THR A 109 12.93 -35.38 -8.69
C THR A 109 13.25 -34.22 -9.62
N VAL A 110 13.76 -33.13 -9.06
CA VAL A 110 14.23 -31.96 -9.79
C VAL A 110 15.74 -31.90 -9.67
N ARG A 111 16.44 -31.86 -10.80
CA ARG A 111 17.89 -31.70 -10.86
C ARG A 111 18.26 -30.42 -11.57
N LEU A 112 19.30 -29.78 -11.07
CA LEU A 112 19.89 -28.58 -11.64
C LEU A 112 21.27 -28.95 -12.19
N TYR A 113 21.51 -28.60 -13.45
CA TYR A 113 22.82 -28.71 -14.08
C TYR A 113 23.28 -27.33 -14.58
N ASP A 114 24.59 -27.16 -14.68
CA ASP A 114 25.18 -26.08 -15.47
C ASP A 114 24.81 -26.30 -16.94
N GLY A 115 24.19 -25.31 -17.56
CA GLY A 115 23.62 -25.41 -18.91
C GLY A 115 24.66 -25.42 -20.03
N LYS A 116 25.95 -25.24 -19.73
CA LYS A 116 27.05 -25.29 -20.71
C LYS A 116 27.95 -26.50 -20.50
N THR A 117 28.27 -26.84 -19.24
CA THR A 117 29.15 -27.95 -18.90
C THR A 117 28.40 -29.25 -18.63
N GLU A 118 27.07 -29.19 -18.49
CA GLU A 118 26.19 -30.31 -18.09
C GLU A 118 26.60 -30.94 -16.74
N GLN A 119 27.36 -30.20 -15.92
CA GLN A 119 27.73 -30.65 -14.59
C GLN A 119 26.50 -30.59 -13.67
N LEU A 120 26.21 -31.71 -12.98
CA LEU A 120 25.18 -31.76 -11.95
C LEU A 120 25.56 -30.84 -10.78
N LEU A 121 24.70 -29.87 -10.50
CA LEU A 121 24.87 -28.90 -9.40
C LEU A 121 24.09 -29.34 -8.16
N GLU A 122 22.82 -29.71 -8.32
CA GLU A 122 21.92 -30.03 -7.21
C GLU A 122 20.89 -31.09 -7.63
N THR A 123 20.44 -31.92 -6.68
CA THR A 123 19.28 -32.80 -6.83
C THR A 123 18.39 -32.63 -5.61
N ASN A 124 17.10 -32.41 -5.85
CA ASN A 124 16.11 -32.29 -4.79
C ASN A 124 14.82 -33.01 -5.19
N THR A 125 13.98 -33.36 -4.22
CA THR A 125 12.78 -34.16 -4.43
C THR A 125 11.58 -33.48 -3.81
N LEU A 126 10.55 -33.24 -4.61
CA LEU A 126 9.27 -32.67 -4.19
C LEU A 126 8.28 -33.81 -3.89
N SER A 127 7.61 -33.77 -2.74
CA SER A 127 6.44 -34.62 -2.48
C SER A 127 5.20 -34.01 -3.12
N LEU A 128 4.35 -34.83 -3.75
CA LEU A 128 3.10 -34.39 -4.37
C LEU A 128 1.87 -34.65 -3.49
N GLU A 129 2.05 -35.24 -2.31
CA GLU A 129 0.96 -35.60 -1.38
C GLU A 129 0.14 -34.38 -0.90
N ASP A 130 0.79 -33.23 -0.70
CA ASP A 130 0.17 -31.97 -0.26
C ASP A 130 -0.11 -31.01 -1.42
N ALA A 131 -0.25 -31.53 -2.65
CA ALA A 131 -0.36 -30.69 -3.82
C ALA A 131 -1.76 -30.01 -3.96
N VAL A 132 -1.87 -28.75 -3.55
CA VAL A 132 -2.89 -27.78 -3.96
C VAL A 132 -2.90 -27.54 -5.49
N ASP A 133 -4.09 -27.60 -6.08
CA ASP A 133 -4.29 -27.34 -7.51
C ASP A 133 -3.88 -25.91 -7.90
N ASN A 134 -3.38 -25.76 -9.13
CA ASN A 134 -3.01 -24.50 -9.78
C ASN A 134 -2.11 -23.58 -8.93
N SER A 135 -1.15 -24.18 -8.21
CA SER A 135 -0.28 -23.48 -7.25
C SER A 135 1.21 -23.68 -7.57
N TYR A 136 2.03 -22.69 -7.21
CA TYR A 136 3.48 -22.76 -7.35
C TYR A 136 4.11 -23.58 -6.22
N TYR A 137 4.84 -24.63 -6.59
CA TYR A 137 5.63 -25.45 -5.67
C TYR A 137 7.06 -24.96 -5.63
N LYS A 138 7.42 -24.34 -4.50
CA LYS A 138 8.75 -23.77 -4.26
C LYS A 138 9.72 -24.87 -3.85
N LEU A 139 10.82 -24.99 -4.57
CA LEU A 139 11.92 -25.90 -4.29
C LEU A 139 13.19 -25.08 -4.08
N PHE A 140 13.74 -25.15 -2.88
CA PHE A 140 14.95 -24.43 -2.51
C PHE A 140 16.18 -25.31 -2.74
N PHE A 141 17.24 -24.72 -3.27
CA PHE A 141 18.54 -25.39 -3.38
C PHE A 141 19.36 -25.19 -2.10
N SER A 142 20.29 -26.11 -1.84
CA SER A 142 21.18 -26.07 -0.65
C SER A 142 21.98 -24.77 -0.51
N ARG A 143 22.25 -24.09 -1.62
CA ARG A 143 22.89 -22.79 -1.72
C ARG A 143 22.45 -22.07 -3.00
N ALA A 144 22.80 -20.80 -3.12
CA ALA A 144 22.67 -20.09 -4.39
C ALA A 144 23.77 -20.55 -5.37
N TYR A 145 23.37 -20.82 -6.60
CA TYR A 145 24.28 -21.20 -7.68
C TYR A 145 24.45 -20.03 -8.64
N ASP A 146 25.70 -19.67 -8.89
CA ASP A 146 26.09 -18.68 -9.88
C ASP A 146 27.10 -19.34 -10.83
N THR A 147 26.82 -19.32 -12.12
CA THR A 147 27.60 -20.01 -13.15
C THR A 147 28.09 -18.99 -14.16
N GLU A 148 29.31 -19.14 -14.66
CA GLU A 148 29.90 -18.19 -15.63
C GLU A 148 29.10 -18.05 -16.93
N SER A 149 28.19 -18.99 -17.21
CA SER A 149 27.41 -19.02 -18.45
C SER A 149 26.02 -18.41 -18.33
N ASP A 150 25.58 -18.09 -17.11
CA ASP A 150 24.19 -17.75 -16.75
C ASP A 150 23.16 -18.83 -17.14
N LEU A 151 23.58 -20.00 -17.63
CA LEU A 151 22.69 -21.02 -18.19
C LEU A 151 22.56 -22.19 -17.23
N TYR A 152 21.31 -22.61 -17.04
CA TYR A 152 20.95 -23.70 -16.14
C TYR A 152 20.01 -24.66 -16.86
N LEU A 153 20.31 -25.95 -16.81
CA LEU A 153 19.41 -26.99 -17.27
C LEU A 153 18.66 -27.56 -16.07
N ILE A 154 17.35 -27.41 -16.07
CA ILE A 154 16.46 -27.96 -15.05
C ILE A 154 15.83 -29.21 -15.64
N THR A 155 16.03 -30.35 -14.98
CA THR A 155 15.39 -31.61 -15.37
C THR A 155 14.41 -32.06 -14.30
N ILE A 156 13.22 -32.45 -14.73
CA ILE A 156 12.13 -32.93 -13.89
C ILE A 156 11.85 -34.38 -14.26
N THR A 157 11.86 -35.27 -13.27
CA THR A 157 11.52 -36.69 -13.43
C THR A 157 10.42 -37.05 -12.43
N PRO A 158 9.19 -37.32 -12.87
CA PRO A 158 8.11 -37.75 -11.98
C PRO A 158 8.28 -39.21 -11.56
N GLN A 159 7.78 -39.54 -10.37
CA GLN A 159 7.73 -40.88 -9.78
C GLN A 159 6.37 -41.02 -9.07
N LEU A 160 5.33 -41.36 -9.82
CA LEU A 160 3.93 -41.44 -9.38
C LEU A 160 3.50 -42.90 -9.12
N SER A 161 2.70 -43.16 -8.09
CA SER A 161 2.10 -44.49 -7.82
C SER A 161 0.69 -44.60 -8.43
N GLU A 162 0.58 -45.43 -9.49
CA GLU A 162 -0.65 -45.82 -10.22
C GLU A 162 -1.52 -44.72 -10.89
N ASP A 163 -2.42 -45.15 -11.79
CA ASP A 163 -2.94 -44.41 -12.96
C ASP A 163 -3.99 -43.31 -12.68
N GLU A 164 -4.43 -43.09 -11.42
CA GLU A 164 -5.56 -42.20 -11.11
C GLU A 164 -5.17 -40.81 -10.60
N GLY A 165 -3.95 -40.61 -10.09
CA GLY A 165 -3.45 -39.28 -9.70
C GLY A 165 -2.82 -38.54 -10.88
N MET A 166 -3.60 -37.73 -11.62
CA MET A 166 -3.04 -36.88 -12.67
C MET A 166 -2.49 -35.58 -12.09
N CYS A 167 -1.18 -35.38 -12.19
CA CYS A 167 -0.53 -34.09 -11.98
C CYS A 167 -0.18 -33.51 -13.35
N ALA A 168 -0.12 -32.20 -13.51
CA ALA A 168 0.33 -31.58 -14.73
C ALA A 168 1.26 -30.41 -14.45
N ILE A 169 2.23 -30.20 -15.34
CA ILE A 169 3.04 -28.99 -15.34
C ILE A 169 2.39 -28.02 -16.32
N TRP A 170 2.07 -26.82 -15.84
CA TRP A 170 1.55 -25.76 -16.69
C TRP A 170 2.62 -25.29 -17.68
N MET A 171 2.19 -24.93 -18.89
CA MET A 171 3.07 -24.46 -19.95
C MET A 171 2.63 -23.09 -20.47
N THR A 172 3.58 -22.31 -20.98
CA THR A 172 3.35 -21.02 -21.63
C THR A 172 3.96 -20.98 -23.03
N LYS A 173 3.36 -20.18 -23.91
CA LYS A 173 3.91 -19.84 -25.23
C LYS A 173 4.52 -18.44 -25.27
N ASP A 174 4.21 -17.61 -24.29
CA ASP A 174 4.76 -16.25 -24.21
C ASP A 174 6.26 -16.35 -23.94
N LYS A 175 7.02 -15.70 -24.83
CA LYS A 175 8.48 -15.71 -24.81
C LYS A 175 9.06 -14.63 -23.90
N ASP A 176 8.23 -13.74 -23.36
CA ASP A 176 8.71 -12.46 -22.87
C ASP A 176 9.03 -12.44 -21.37
N ASP A 177 8.64 -13.43 -20.56
CA ASP A 177 8.69 -13.22 -19.10
C ASP A 177 9.56 -14.18 -18.28
N PHE A 178 10.27 -15.08 -18.93
CA PHE A 178 11.45 -15.73 -18.37
C PHE A 178 12.37 -16.06 -19.53
N PHE A 179 13.64 -16.38 -19.33
CA PHE A 179 14.51 -16.79 -20.44
C PHE A 179 14.55 -18.31 -20.62
N PRO A 180 13.42 -19.08 -20.78
CA PRO A 180 13.56 -20.46 -21.19
C PRO A 180 13.99 -20.44 -22.67
N LYS A 181 15.21 -20.91 -22.92
CA LYS A 181 15.74 -20.98 -24.29
C LYS A 181 15.13 -22.16 -25.04
N GLN A 182 14.90 -23.26 -24.34
CA GLN A 182 14.41 -24.49 -24.92
C GLN A 182 13.74 -25.35 -23.85
N ALA A 183 12.66 -26.04 -24.23
CA ALA A 183 12.06 -27.10 -23.43
C ALA A 183 12.00 -28.39 -24.25
N THR A 184 12.35 -29.52 -23.64
CA THR A 184 12.37 -30.85 -24.25
C THR A 184 11.64 -31.86 -23.38
N VAL A 185 11.07 -32.88 -24.01
CA VAL A 185 10.60 -34.10 -23.34
C VAL A 185 11.28 -35.28 -24.01
N ASP A 186 12.08 -36.03 -23.27
CA ASP A 186 12.93 -37.11 -23.78
C ASP A 186 13.76 -36.68 -25.00
N GLY A 187 14.37 -35.49 -24.92
CA GLY A 187 15.18 -34.91 -26.00
C GLY A 187 14.39 -34.35 -27.19
N LYS A 188 13.05 -34.43 -27.21
CA LYS A 188 12.22 -33.83 -28.28
C LYS A 188 11.83 -32.40 -27.92
N SER A 189 12.18 -31.44 -28.78
CA SER A 189 11.87 -30.02 -28.57
C SER A 189 10.38 -29.73 -28.59
N LEU A 190 9.92 -28.92 -27.64
CA LEU A 190 8.55 -28.40 -27.55
C LEU A 190 8.44 -27.01 -28.18
N LYS A 191 7.21 -26.60 -28.54
CA LYS A 191 6.86 -25.24 -29.00
C LYS A 191 6.29 -24.36 -27.88
N ALA A 192 6.43 -24.81 -26.64
CA ALA A 192 5.98 -24.15 -25.42
C ALA A 192 6.97 -24.50 -24.31
N TYR A 193 6.96 -23.71 -23.24
CA TYR A 193 7.89 -23.82 -22.12
C TYR A 193 7.14 -24.21 -20.85
N PHE A 194 7.77 -24.98 -19.97
CA PHE A 194 7.24 -25.26 -18.64
C PHE A 194 7.23 -23.99 -17.79
N ASN A 195 6.16 -23.80 -17.02
CA ASN A 195 6.02 -22.67 -16.12
C ASN A 195 6.84 -22.92 -14.84
N ILE A 196 8.13 -22.58 -14.95
CA ILE A 196 9.12 -22.67 -13.90
C ILE A 196 9.65 -21.26 -13.66
N ARG A 197 9.47 -20.75 -12.44
CA ARG A 197 9.97 -19.45 -12.01
C ARG A 197 11.26 -19.64 -11.20
N PRO A 198 12.40 -19.07 -11.60
CA PRO A 198 13.57 -19.06 -10.74
C PRO A 198 13.30 -18.28 -9.46
N MET A 199 14.07 -18.65 -8.44
CA MET A 199 14.04 -17.99 -7.14
C MET A 199 15.44 -17.49 -6.81
N TYR A 200 15.52 -16.23 -6.41
CA TYR A 200 16.78 -15.55 -6.11
C TYR A 200 16.99 -15.37 -4.61
N THR A 201 18.23 -15.15 -4.22
CA THR A 201 18.61 -14.72 -2.86
C THR A 201 18.06 -13.33 -2.56
N ALA A 202 17.71 -13.05 -1.29
CA ALA A 202 17.23 -11.74 -0.87
C ALA A 202 18.37 -10.73 -0.65
N GLU A 203 19.29 -10.61 -1.59
CA GLU A 203 20.51 -9.76 -1.48
C GLU A 203 20.22 -8.26 -1.35
N PHE A 204 19.03 -7.82 -1.76
CA PHE A 204 18.60 -6.43 -1.57
C PHE A 204 18.31 -6.08 -0.10
N LEU A 205 18.00 -7.08 0.74
CA LEU A 205 17.49 -6.87 2.10
C LEU A 205 18.48 -6.13 3.01
N PRO A 206 19.80 -6.40 3.00
CA PRO A 206 20.81 -5.57 3.66
C PRO A 206 20.79 -4.11 3.25
N GLY A 207 20.74 -3.80 1.94
CA GLY A 207 20.71 -2.43 1.45
C GLY A 207 19.43 -1.71 1.86
N PHE A 208 18.30 -2.41 1.74
CA PHE A 208 16.99 -1.91 2.16
C PHE A 208 16.93 -1.61 3.67
N TYR A 209 17.49 -2.50 4.51
CA TYR A 209 17.62 -2.30 5.94
C TYR A 209 18.40 -1.01 6.27
N TRP A 210 19.58 -0.84 5.67
CA TRP A 210 20.42 0.34 5.94
C TRP A 210 19.80 1.65 5.45
N ALA A 211 19.00 1.61 4.38
CA ALA A 211 18.22 2.76 3.94
C ALA A 211 17.20 3.20 5.01
N ILE A 212 16.46 2.24 5.60
CA ILE A 212 15.50 2.50 6.68
C ILE A 212 16.22 2.99 7.95
N ALA A 213 17.25 2.28 8.40
CA ALA A 213 18.03 2.63 9.59
C ALA A 213 18.68 4.02 9.45
N GLY A 214 19.25 4.33 8.29
CA GLY A 214 19.80 5.64 7.98
C GLY A 214 18.74 6.74 8.01
N GLY A 215 17.55 6.48 7.46
CA GLY A 215 16.41 7.39 7.52
C GLY A 215 15.93 7.68 8.95
N LEU A 216 15.87 6.66 9.81
CA LEU A 216 15.54 6.79 11.22
C LEU A 216 16.58 7.64 11.98
N LEU A 217 17.87 7.39 11.75
CA LEU A 217 18.96 8.18 12.35
C LEU A 217 18.90 9.64 11.88
N LEU A 218 18.65 9.89 10.59
CA LEU A 218 18.47 11.23 10.05
C LEU A 218 17.25 11.92 10.68
N PHE A 219 16.17 11.19 10.93
CA PHE A 219 14.99 11.72 11.62
C PHE A 219 15.31 12.17 13.05
N VAL A 220 15.94 11.30 13.86
CA VAL A 220 16.29 11.63 15.24
C VAL A 220 17.22 12.86 15.28
N PHE A 221 18.12 12.96 14.30
CA PHE A 221 18.95 14.13 14.07
C PHE A 221 18.14 15.39 13.76
N GLU A 222 17.36 15.42 12.68
CA GLU A 222 16.59 16.60 12.27
C GLU A 222 15.58 17.03 13.35
N ALA A 223 14.88 16.09 13.97
CA ALA A 223 13.93 16.35 15.05
C ALA A 223 14.61 17.07 16.23
N PHE A 224 15.80 16.63 16.63
CA PHE A 224 16.55 17.27 17.71
C PHE A 224 16.88 18.74 17.37
N PHE A 225 17.37 19.03 16.17
CA PHE A 225 17.69 20.40 15.76
C PHE A 225 16.44 21.28 15.60
N ILE A 226 15.33 20.73 15.10
CA ILE A 226 14.09 21.47 14.87
C ILE A 226 13.40 21.82 16.18
N ILE A 227 13.36 20.89 17.14
CA ILE A 227 12.90 21.14 18.51
C ILE A 227 13.70 22.28 19.13
N LYS A 228 15.03 22.30 18.94
CA LYS A 228 15.90 23.37 19.42
C LYS A 228 15.66 24.70 18.73
N ARG A 229 15.50 24.71 17.41
CA ARG A 229 15.44 25.92 16.58
C ARG A 229 14.10 26.63 16.62
N PHE A 230 13.01 25.89 16.44
CA PHE A 230 11.69 26.46 16.21
C PHE A 230 10.81 26.46 17.46
N ARG A 231 11.00 25.49 18.38
CA ARG A 231 10.25 25.32 19.65
C ARG A 231 8.72 25.27 19.51
N LYS A 232 8.15 25.32 18.30
CA LYS A 232 6.71 25.20 18.06
C LYS A 232 6.38 23.80 17.57
N VAL A 233 5.32 23.26 18.14
CA VAL A 233 4.87 21.88 17.95
C VAL A 233 4.58 21.56 16.48
N GLN A 234 4.00 22.49 15.73
CA GLN A 234 3.66 22.25 14.32
C GLN A 234 4.88 21.94 13.43
N TYR A 235 6.05 22.53 13.69
CA TYR A 235 7.25 22.24 12.90
C TYR A 235 7.83 20.87 13.25
N VAL A 236 7.79 20.51 14.54
CA VAL A 236 8.19 19.17 15.00
C VAL A 236 7.26 18.13 14.39
N PHE A 237 5.94 18.37 14.44
CA PHE A 237 4.93 17.53 13.81
C PHE A 237 5.22 17.33 12.32
N LEU A 238 5.46 18.40 11.56
CA LEU A 238 5.65 18.31 10.11
C LEU A 238 6.82 17.38 9.75
N VAL A 239 7.91 17.45 10.51
CA VAL A 239 9.09 16.61 10.31
C VAL A 239 8.80 15.17 10.68
N CYS A 240 8.15 14.94 11.83
CA CYS A 240 7.69 13.62 12.22
C CYS A 240 6.74 13.01 11.18
N ALA A 241 5.77 13.78 10.68
CA ALA A 241 4.76 13.31 9.73
C ALA A 241 5.41 12.90 8.40
N ILE A 242 6.29 13.72 7.85
CA ILE A 242 6.98 13.40 6.59
C ILE A 242 7.88 12.17 6.76
N LEU A 243 8.66 12.10 7.84
CA LEU A 243 9.64 11.02 8.02
C LEU A 243 8.98 9.71 8.40
N PHE A 244 8.07 9.71 9.39
CA PHE A 244 7.32 8.49 9.70
C PHE A 244 6.41 8.08 8.55
N GLY A 245 5.77 9.03 7.86
CA GLY A 245 4.98 8.73 6.67
C GLY A 245 5.79 8.02 5.59
N PHE A 246 6.98 8.55 5.28
CA PHE A 246 7.86 7.93 4.32
C PHE A 246 8.32 6.54 4.76
N LEU A 247 8.67 6.36 6.05
CA LEU A 247 9.00 5.04 6.58
C LEU A 247 7.82 4.06 6.50
N TYR A 248 6.59 4.53 6.75
CA TYR A 248 5.38 3.73 6.57
C TYR A 248 5.16 3.34 5.11
N MET A 249 5.43 4.22 4.15
CA MET A 249 5.40 3.88 2.72
C MET A 249 6.42 2.80 2.35
N LEU A 250 7.59 2.78 2.99
CA LEU A 250 8.59 1.73 2.79
C LEU A 250 8.22 0.41 3.47
N VAL A 251 7.33 0.40 4.46
CA VAL A 251 6.91 -0.81 5.20
C VAL A 251 5.56 -1.34 4.73
N TYR A 252 4.76 -0.49 4.11
CA TYR A 252 3.52 -0.86 3.44
C TYR A 252 3.69 -0.50 1.98
N PRO A 253 4.25 -1.42 1.16
CA PRO A 253 4.36 -1.18 -0.26
C PRO A 253 2.98 -0.92 -0.84
N SER A 254 2.91 -0.20 -1.95
CA SER A 254 1.66 0.06 -2.65
C SER A 254 0.86 -1.23 -2.83
N TYR A 255 -0.47 -1.14 -2.69
CA TYR A 255 -1.44 -2.25 -2.62
C TYR A 255 -1.47 -3.02 -1.28
N ALA A 256 -0.59 -2.73 -0.32
CA ALA A 256 -0.63 -3.34 1.02
C ALA A 256 -1.51 -2.57 2.02
N VAL A 257 -1.92 -1.33 1.70
CA VAL A 257 -2.85 -0.56 2.53
C VAL A 257 -4.30 -0.90 2.13
N PHE A 258 -5.21 -0.86 3.10
CA PHE A 258 -6.63 -1.15 2.87
C PHE A 258 -7.21 -0.34 1.72
N ASP A 259 -7.99 -1.02 0.87
CA ASP A 259 -8.77 -0.49 -0.26
C ASP A 259 -7.97 0.16 -1.40
N GLU A 260 -6.62 0.10 -1.40
CA GLU A 260 -5.80 0.70 -2.46
C GLU A 260 -6.06 0.13 -3.86
N GLU A 261 -6.43 -1.15 -3.97
CA GLU A 261 -6.75 -1.82 -5.24
C GLU A 261 -7.80 -1.07 -6.06
N ARG A 262 -8.78 -0.47 -5.39
CA ARG A 262 -9.87 0.28 -6.07
C ARG A 262 -9.51 1.74 -6.26
N HIS A 263 -8.66 2.28 -5.38
CA HIS A 263 -8.31 3.68 -5.33
C HIS A 263 -7.16 4.06 -6.27
N ILE A 264 -6.26 3.12 -6.58
CA ILE A 264 -5.17 3.32 -7.53
C ILE A 264 -5.71 3.53 -8.96
N PRO A 265 -6.53 2.63 -9.53
CA PRO A 265 -7.14 2.84 -10.85
C PRO A 265 -7.95 4.13 -10.89
N ALA A 266 -8.64 4.46 -9.78
CA ALA A 266 -9.39 5.69 -9.65
C ALA A 266 -8.54 6.96 -9.78
N ALA A 267 -7.33 6.98 -9.21
CA ALA A 267 -6.41 8.10 -9.35
C ALA A 267 -5.76 8.17 -10.74
N PHE A 268 -5.38 7.02 -11.33
CA PHE A 268 -4.81 6.95 -12.68
C PHE A 268 -5.78 7.43 -13.76
N ALA A 269 -7.03 6.98 -13.68
CA ALA A 269 -8.13 7.44 -14.52
C ALA A 269 -8.29 8.97 -14.49
N ARG A 270 -8.27 9.57 -13.30
CA ARG A 270 -8.38 11.02 -13.14
C ARG A 270 -7.18 11.75 -13.71
N ALA A 271 -5.98 11.19 -13.57
CA ALA A 271 -4.78 11.77 -14.17
C ALA A 271 -4.91 11.80 -15.71
N SER A 272 -5.47 10.75 -16.31
CA SER A 272 -5.74 10.72 -17.75
C SER A 272 -6.81 11.74 -18.15
N ALA A 273 -7.95 11.79 -17.44
CA ALA A 273 -9.02 12.74 -17.69
C ALA A 273 -8.56 14.21 -17.57
N TRP A 274 -7.79 14.53 -16.52
CA TRP A 274 -7.25 15.88 -16.30
C TRP A 274 -6.28 16.29 -17.41
N SER A 275 -5.49 15.34 -17.93
CA SER A 275 -4.60 15.56 -19.08
C SER A 275 -5.37 15.88 -20.37
N GLN A 276 -6.61 15.41 -20.47
CA GLN A 276 -7.52 15.67 -21.60
C GLN A 276 -8.44 16.89 -21.36
N GLY A 277 -8.27 17.60 -20.24
CA GLY A 277 -9.09 18.77 -19.89
C GLY A 277 -10.45 18.44 -19.27
N GLN A 278 -10.67 17.20 -18.85
CA GLN A 278 -11.87 16.76 -18.15
C GLN A 278 -11.62 16.74 -16.64
N TRP A 279 -12.58 17.23 -15.83
CA TRP A 279 -12.42 17.30 -14.37
C TRP A 279 -12.82 15.99 -13.68
N ASP A 280 -13.93 15.39 -14.11
CA ASP A 280 -14.47 14.15 -13.56
C ASP A 280 -14.51 13.07 -14.63
N VAL A 281 -14.52 11.81 -14.18
CA VAL A 281 -14.68 10.64 -15.04
C VAL A 281 -16.11 10.12 -14.93
N GLU A 282 -16.73 9.77 -16.06
CA GLU A 282 -18.07 9.20 -16.07
C GLU A 282 -18.09 7.83 -15.35
N ARG A 283 -19.10 7.59 -14.51
CA ARG A 283 -19.21 6.34 -13.75
C ARG A 283 -19.54 5.17 -14.68
N GLY A 284 -18.76 4.09 -14.59
CA GLY A 284 -18.97 2.89 -15.39
C GLY A 284 -18.59 3.06 -16.87
N ALA A 285 -17.93 4.15 -17.24
CA ALA A 285 -17.26 4.26 -18.53
C ALA A 285 -15.93 3.50 -18.49
N ASP A 286 -15.54 2.95 -19.63
CA ASP A 286 -14.18 2.46 -19.85
C ASP A 286 -13.20 3.64 -19.74
N ILE A 287 -12.04 3.41 -19.11
CA ILE A 287 -11.08 4.49 -18.84
C ILE A 287 -9.70 4.13 -19.32
N GLN A 288 -9.07 5.10 -19.95
CA GLN A 288 -7.71 5.01 -20.43
C GLN A 288 -6.69 5.23 -19.31
N ILE A 289 -5.93 4.20 -18.98
CA ILE A 289 -4.70 4.27 -18.18
C ILE A 289 -3.53 3.84 -19.06
N ARG A 290 -2.28 4.11 -18.65
CA ARG A 290 -1.13 3.57 -19.39
C ARG A 290 -1.15 2.05 -19.29
N GLU A 291 -0.78 1.35 -20.36
CA GLU A 291 -0.75 -0.12 -20.38
C GLU A 291 0.07 -0.69 -19.20
N GLU A 292 1.22 -0.10 -18.91
CA GLU A 292 2.06 -0.50 -17.76
C GLU A 292 1.38 -0.28 -16.40
N GLU A 293 0.41 0.63 -16.29
CA GLU A 293 -0.33 0.92 -15.06
C GLU A 293 -1.43 -0.13 -14.77
N GLU A 294 -1.86 -0.88 -15.80
CA GLU A 294 -2.83 -1.97 -15.68
C GLU A 294 -2.24 -3.20 -14.97
N ARG A 295 -0.91 -3.39 -15.02
CA ARG A 295 -0.24 -4.64 -14.59
C ARG A 295 -0.73 -5.12 -13.22
N GLU A 296 -1.55 -6.18 -13.25
CA GLU A 296 -2.23 -6.85 -12.12
C GLU A 296 -1.29 -7.58 -11.13
N GLY A 297 0.02 -7.36 -11.20
CA GLY A 297 1.02 -8.08 -10.39
C GLY A 297 0.92 -7.82 -8.89
N PHE A 298 0.24 -6.74 -8.49
CA PHE A 298 0.07 -6.35 -7.10
C PHE A 298 -1.25 -6.88 -6.53
N MET A 299 -1.22 -8.13 -6.04
CA MET A 299 -2.37 -8.66 -5.32
C MET A 299 -2.60 -7.92 -3.99
N PRO A 300 -3.88 -7.66 -3.62
CA PRO A 300 -4.25 -7.17 -2.31
C PRO A 300 -4.03 -8.27 -1.28
N THR A 301 -2.91 -8.28 -0.60
CA THR A 301 -2.72 -8.99 0.67
C THR A 301 -1.38 -8.63 1.28
N ARG A 302 -1.31 -8.79 2.60
CA ARG A 302 -0.18 -8.58 3.53
C ARG A 302 1.20 -8.38 2.86
N PRO A 303 2.01 -7.39 3.30
CA PRO A 303 3.35 -7.16 2.74
C PRO A 303 4.17 -8.46 2.62
N LYS A 304 4.62 -8.78 1.41
CA LYS A 304 5.47 -9.95 1.11
C LYS A 304 6.87 -9.54 0.69
N ILE A 305 7.85 -10.41 0.89
CA ILE A 305 9.24 -10.10 0.52
C ILE A 305 9.41 -9.88 -0.99
N GLU A 306 8.62 -10.59 -1.79
CA GLU A 306 8.57 -10.46 -3.25
C GLU A 306 8.16 -9.04 -3.70
N GLN A 307 7.31 -8.34 -2.94
CA GLN A 307 6.91 -6.95 -3.27
C GLN A 307 8.06 -5.96 -3.06
N TYR A 308 8.88 -6.17 -2.02
CA TYR A 308 10.06 -5.33 -1.78
C TYR A 308 11.16 -5.61 -2.80
N TYR A 309 11.33 -6.88 -3.18
CA TYR A 309 12.23 -7.23 -4.29
C TYR A 309 11.81 -6.53 -5.57
N TYR A 310 10.52 -6.65 -5.95
CA TYR A 310 9.98 -5.98 -7.12
C TYR A 310 10.21 -4.46 -7.06
N LEU A 311 9.89 -3.84 -5.92
CA LEU A 311 10.16 -2.42 -5.67
C LEU A 311 11.62 -2.04 -5.97
N THR A 312 12.59 -2.78 -5.44
CA THR A 312 14.01 -2.47 -5.65
C THR A 312 14.46 -2.59 -7.10
N GLU A 313 13.83 -3.48 -7.87
CA GLU A 313 14.15 -3.70 -9.27
C GLU A 313 13.50 -2.66 -10.20
N THR A 314 12.35 -2.11 -9.82
CA THR A 314 11.53 -1.28 -10.72
C THR A 314 11.40 0.19 -10.32
N ILE A 315 11.81 0.58 -9.11
CA ILE A 315 11.65 1.97 -8.61
C ILE A 315 12.38 3.01 -9.46
N PHE A 316 13.42 2.62 -10.20
CA PHE A 316 14.18 3.52 -11.07
C PHE A 316 13.88 3.32 -12.57
N ASN A 317 12.94 2.44 -12.91
CA ASN A 317 12.56 2.21 -14.29
C ASN A 317 11.72 3.39 -14.82
N GLY A 318 12.00 3.79 -16.06
CA GLY A 318 11.13 4.69 -16.81
C GLY A 318 9.93 3.94 -17.37
N ALA A 319 8.98 4.69 -17.92
CA ALA A 319 7.84 4.07 -18.61
C ALA A 319 8.32 3.30 -19.86
N GLU A 320 7.83 2.08 -20.03
CA GLU A 320 8.21 1.20 -21.14
C GLU A 320 7.44 1.53 -22.43
N THR A 321 6.16 1.90 -22.28
CA THR A 321 5.26 2.24 -23.40
C THR A 321 4.49 3.53 -23.10
N ASP A 322 4.17 4.27 -24.16
CA ASP A 322 3.23 5.41 -24.11
C ASP A 322 1.81 4.98 -24.51
N GLU A 323 1.56 3.67 -24.58
CA GLU A 323 0.26 3.12 -24.98
C GLU A 323 -0.73 3.19 -23.82
N TYR A 324 -2.00 3.40 -24.19
CA TYR A 324 -3.10 3.46 -23.25
C TYR A 324 -4.07 2.30 -23.49
N VAL A 325 -4.55 1.73 -22.41
CA VAL A 325 -5.51 0.63 -22.40
C VAL A 325 -6.78 1.06 -21.68
N ASP A 326 -7.91 0.55 -22.15
CA ASP A 326 -9.22 0.77 -21.56
C ASP A 326 -9.44 -0.24 -20.43
N ILE A 327 -9.65 0.25 -19.21
CA ILE A 327 -10.01 -0.56 -18.05
C ILE A 327 -11.43 -0.25 -17.58
N GLU A 328 -12.16 -1.28 -17.15
CA GLU A 328 -13.48 -1.11 -16.53
C GLU A 328 -13.31 -0.55 -15.12
N MET A 329 -13.85 0.65 -14.86
CA MET A 329 -13.76 1.22 -13.52
C MET A 329 -14.71 0.51 -12.55
N PRO A 330 -14.28 0.16 -11.31
CA PRO A 330 -15.22 -0.26 -10.29
C PRO A 330 -16.31 0.80 -10.13
N THR A 331 -17.58 0.39 -10.16
CA THR A 331 -18.79 1.24 -10.19
C THR A 331 -18.99 2.15 -8.97
N HIS A 332 -17.98 2.32 -8.12
CA HIS A 332 -18.05 3.07 -6.89
C HIS A 332 -18.08 4.59 -7.12
N ILE A 333 -18.88 5.22 -6.28
CA ILE A 333 -19.07 6.65 -6.16
C ILE A 333 -17.79 7.26 -5.61
N SER A 334 -16.89 7.71 -6.48
CA SER A 334 -15.75 8.52 -6.08
C SER A 334 -15.70 9.79 -6.92
N TYR A 335 -15.46 10.93 -6.28
CA TYR A 335 -15.39 12.24 -6.94
C TYR A 335 -13.94 12.69 -7.13
N SER A 336 -13.65 13.50 -8.14
CA SER A 336 -12.26 13.88 -8.43
C SER A 336 -11.58 14.74 -7.38
N HIS A 337 -12.35 15.44 -6.55
CA HIS A 337 -11.78 16.19 -5.44
C HIS A 337 -11.23 15.31 -4.30
N GLU A 338 -11.67 14.05 -4.19
CA GLU A 338 -11.21 13.09 -3.18
C GLU A 338 -9.75 12.66 -3.40
N TYR A 339 -9.33 12.61 -4.67
CA TYR A 339 -8.02 12.08 -5.09
C TYR A 339 -7.09 13.17 -5.61
N ILE A 340 -7.36 14.46 -5.33
CA ILE A 340 -6.51 15.55 -5.82
C ILE A 340 -5.03 15.30 -5.54
N PRO A 341 -4.61 14.96 -4.31
CA PRO A 341 -3.19 14.77 -4.01
C PRO A 341 -2.58 13.61 -4.81
N GLN A 342 -3.26 12.47 -4.85
CA GLN A 342 -2.81 11.27 -5.56
C GLN A 342 -2.70 11.56 -7.06
N THR A 343 -3.77 12.13 -7.64
CA THR A 343 -3.86 12.48 -9.07
C THR A 343 -2.75 13.44 -9.48
N LEU A 344 -2.46 14.45 -8.66
CA LEU A 344 -1.35 15.38 -8.90
C LEU A 344 0.01 14.66 -8.88
N GLY A 345 0.21 13.70 -7.99
CA GLY A 345 1.45 12.94 -7.95
C GLY A 345 1.60 11.96 -9.11
N VAL A 346 0.49 11.37 -9.60
CA VAL A 346 0.50 10.58 -10.85
C VAL A 346 0.88 11.45 -12.03
N LEU A 347 0.24 12.62 -12.18
CA LEU A 347 0.58 13.58 -13.23
C LEU A 347 2.05 14.00 -13.15
N LEU A 348 2.55 14.29 -11.95
CA LEU A 348 3.96 14.63 -11.73
C LEU A 348 4.88 13.50 -12.20
N ALA A 349 4.60 12.25 -11.83
CA ALA A 349 5.40 11.10 -12.24
C ALA A 349 5.39 10.89 -13.77
N ARG A 350 4.21 10.98 -14.39
CA ARG A 350 4.04 10.89 -15.84
C ARG A 350 4.84 11.98 -16.57
N THR A 351 4.92 13.21 -16.04
CA THR A 351 5.73 14.29 -16.64
C THR A 351 7.24 14.01 -16.65
N PHE A 352 7.73 13.16 -15.74
CA PHE A 352 9.13 12.72 -15.69
C PHE A 352 9.35 11.35 -16.35
N ASN A 353 8.34 10.81 -17.04
CA ASN A 353 8.37 9.50 -17.67
C ASN A 353 8.76 8.35 -16.72
N MET A 354 8.29 8.43 -15.47
CA MET A 354 8.48 7.38 -14.46
C MET A 354 7.61 6.16 -14.78
N GLY A 355 8.14 4.95 -14.59
CA GLY A 355 7.34 3.72 -14.71
C GLY A 355 6.33 3.54 -13.57
N GLN A 356 5.50 2.50 -13.63
CA GLN A 356 4.39 2.26 -12.69
C GLN A 356 4.81 2.34 -11.21
N THR A 357 5.91 1.69 -10.83
CA THR A 357 6.35 1.63 -9.42
C THR A 357 6.72 3.01 -8.88
N ALA A 358 7.54 3.76 -9.61
CA ALA A 358 7.90 5.14 -9.25
C ALA A 358 6.67 6.07 -9.23
N THR A 359 5.72 5.85 -10.15
CA THR A 359 4.46 6.60 -10.19
C THR A 359 3.62 6.39 -8.93
N LEU A 360 3.48 5.16 -8.45
CA LEU A 360 2.75 4.85 -7.22
C LEU A 360 3.36 5.55 -6.00
N TYR A 361 4.68 5.45 -5.81
CA TYR A 361 5.35 6.08 -4.66
C TYR A 361 5.35 7.61 -4.75
N THR A 362 5.42 8.18 -5.95
CA THR A 362 5.32 9.63 -6.14
C THR A 362 3.93 10.14 -5.78
N ALA A 363 2.87 9.43 -6.21
CA ALA A 363 1.50 9.74 -5.83
C ALA A 363 1.26 9.67 -4.32
N GLN A 364 1.76 8.62 -3.67
CA GLN A 364 1.71 8.46 -2.21
C GLN A 364 2.49 9.56 -1.48
N MET A 365 3.67 9.96 -1.99
CA MET A 365 4.47 11.05 -1.42
C MET A 365 3.74 12.40 -1.51
N VAL A 366 3.10 12.70 -2.65
CA VAL A 366 2.31 13.94 -2.80
C VAL A 366 1.11 13.93 -1.85
N ALA A 367 0.42 12.79 -1.70
CA ALA A 367 -0.65 12.63 -0.72
C ALA A 367 -0.17 12.86 0.72
N LEU A 368 0.97 12.27 1.09
CA LEU A 368 1.61 12.44 2.39
C LEU A 368 1.94 13.91 2.68
N ILE A 369 2.53 14.62 1.71
CA ILE A 369 2.86 16.05 1.85
C ILE A 369 1.58 16.85 2.05
N PHE A 370 0.54 16.57 1.26
CA PHE A 370 -0.73 17.29 1.34
C PHE A 370 -1.40 17.12 2.70
N TYR A 371 -1.49 15.88 3.19
CA TYR A 371 -1.97 15.55 4.53
C TYR A 371 -1.17 16.31 5.60
N SER A 372 0.16 16.22 5.53
CA SER A 372 1.07 16.83 6.51
C SER A 372 0.93 18.35 6.57
N VAL A 373 0.75 19.01 5.42
CA VAL A 373 0.54 20.46 5.32
C VAL A 373 -0.80 20.87 5.92
N LEU A 374 -1.89 20.16 5.61
CA LEU A 374 -3.21 20.45 6.18
C LEU A 374 -3.24 20.25 7.70
N CYS A 375 -2.65 19.15 8.20
CA CYS A 375 -2.51 18.90 9.63
C CYS A 375 -1.59 19.93 10.31
N TYR A 376 -0.51 20.36 9.66
CA TYR A 376 0.31 21.47 10.13
C TYR A 376 -0.53 22.74 10.34
N PHE A 377 -1.38 23.08 9.38
CA PHE A 377 -2.29 24.22 9.52
C PHE A 377 -3.28 24.00 10.66
N ALA A 378 -3.90 22.82 10.76
CA ALA A 378 -4.82 22.47 11.85
C ALA A 378 -4.16 22.64 13.23
N ILE A 379 -2.94 22.13 13.41
CA ILE A 379 -2.15 22.28 14.64
C ILE A 379 -1.82 23.75 14.90
N SER A 380 -1.45 24.50 13.86
CA SER A 380 -1.07 25.92 14.01
C SER A 380 -2.22 26.83 14.45
N ILE A 381 -3.46 26.47 14.12
CA ILE A 381 -4.66 27.25 14.49
C ILE A 381 -5.37 26.71 15.73
N SER A 382 -5.09 25.47 16.13
CA SER A 382 -5.79 24.80 17.23
C SER A 382 -5.40 25.40 18.58
N PRO A 383 -6.36 25.57 19.52
CA PRO A 383 -6.04 25.90 20.90
C PRO A 383 -5.31 24.76 21.65
N TYR A 384 -5.27 23.55 21.08
CA TYR A 384 -4.65 22.35 21.66
C TYR A 384 -3.62 21.74 20.69
N PRO A 385 -2.54 22.46 20.31
CA PRO A 385 -1.62 22.03 19.25
C PRO A 385 -0.93 20.70 19.55
N VAL A 386 -0.58 20.44 20.82
CA VAL A 386 0.04 19.16 21.24
C VAL A 386 -0.91 17.98 21.01
N LEU A 387 -2.18 18.11 21.40
CA LEU A 387 -3.16 17.04 21.24
C LEU A 387 -3.39 16.72 19.76
N PHE A 388 -3.56 17.75 18.93
CA PHE A 388 -3.70 17.55 17.48
C PHE A 388 -2.46 16.88 16.89
N SER A 389 -1.25 17.29 17.30
CA SER A 389 -0.02 16.67 16.80
C SER A 389 0.09 15.19 17.18
N ILE A 390 -0.32 14.82 18.41
CA ILE A 390 -0.28 13.42 18.86
C ILE A 390 -1.28 12.58 18.08
N ILE A 391 -2.53 13.04 17.96
CA ILE A 391 -3.59 12.29 17.27
C ILE A 391 -3.25 12.14 15.79
N SER A 392 -2.81 13.21 15.12
CA SER A 392 -2.46 13.15 13.69
C SER A 392 -1.22 12.30 13.40
N LEU A 393 -0.41 11.96 14.42
CA LEU A 393 0.72 11.03 14.32
C LEU A 393 0.37 9.62 14.81
N PHE A 394 -0.89 9.30 15.11
CA PHE A 394 -1.23 7.92 15.46
C PHE A 394 -0.89 6.97 14.30
N PRO A 395 -0.35 5.76 14.59
CA PRO A 395 0.03 4.76 13.60
C PRO A 395 -1.01 4.53 12.49
N PHE A 396 -2.30 4.53 12.86
CA PHE A 396 -3.41 4.37 11.92
C PHE A 396 -3.46 5.49 10.87
N PHE A 397 -3.33 6.76 11.28
CA PHE A 397 -3.30 7.88 10.34
C PHE A 397 -2.00 7.90 9.54
N LEU A 398 -0.88 7.52 10.16
CA LEU A 398 0.41 7.48 9.46
C LEU A 398 0.42 6.47 8.31
N ARG A 399 -0.24 5.31 8.50
CA ARG A 399 -0.40 4.28 7.47
C ARG A 399 -1.30 4.73 6.32
N THR A 400 -2.32 5.53 6.61
CA THR A 400 -3.34 5.93 5.63
C THR A 400 -3.01 7.24 4.92
N MET A 401 -2.14 8.09 5.46
CA MET A 401 -1.81 9.38 4.85
C MET A 401 -0.89 9.29 3.62
N GLY A 402 -0.10 8.22 3.52
CA GLY A 402 0.78 7.92 2.38
C GLY A 402 0.23 6.81 1.48
N SER A 403 -1.09 6.69 1.36
CA SER A 403 -1.75 5.67 0.54
C SER A 403 -2.66 6.31 -0.52
N PHE A 404 -3.17 5.49 -1.44
CA PHE A 404 -4.14 5.95 -2.43
C PHE A 404 -5.54 6.19 -1.87
N SER A 405 -5.77 5.91 -0.58
CA SER A 405 -7.08 6.12 0.04
C SER A 405 -7.43 7.61 0.15
N TYR A 406 -8.68 7.93 -0.20
CA TYR A 406 -9.26 9.26 -0.02
C TYR A 406 -9.47 9.62 1.47
N ASP A 407 -9.40 8.65 2.39
CA ASP A 407 -9.51 8.89 3.83
C ASP A 407 -8.40 9.84 4.34
N SER A 408 -7.24 9.86 3.66
CA SER A 408 -6.16 10.84 3.93
C SER A 408 -6.68 12.29 3.87
N MET A 409 -7.35 12.64 2.77
CA MET A 409 -7.95 13.95 2.53
C MET A 409 -9.07 14.26 3.53
N VAL A 410 -9.97 13.29 3.75
CA VAL A 410 -11.11 13.42 4.68
C VAL A 410 -10.62 13.68 6.10
N ASN A 411 -9.62 12.94 6.57
CA ASN A 411 -9.06 13.08 7.91
C ASN A 411 -8.36 14.43 8.09
N ALA A 412 -7.53 14.85 7.12
CA ALA A 412 -6.83 16.13 7.16
C ALA A 412 -7.79 17.33 7.20
N LEU A 413 -8.82 17.33 6.34
CA LEU A 413 -9.86 18.36 6.33
C LEU A 413 -10.66 18.35 7.64
N SER A 414 -10.97 17.18 8.18
CA SER A 414 -11.67 17.05 9.46
C SER A 414 -10.87 17.66 10.60
N PHE A 415 -9.56 17.40 10.68
CA PHE A 415 -8.69 18.05 11.67
C PHE A 415 -8.73 19.58 11.52
N LEU A 416 -8.69 20.10 10.30
CA LEU A 416 -8.73 21.54 10.04
C LEU A 416 -10.07 22.17 10.46
N VAL A 417 -11.20 21.52 10.16
CA VAL A 417 -12.54 21.93 10.58
C VAL A 417 -12.65 21.96 12.10
N ILE A 418 -12.28 20.86 12.77
CA ILE A 418 -12.36 20.75 14.23
C ILE A 418 -11.45 21.79 14.88
N ALA A 419 -10.21 21.94 14.42
CA ALA A 419 -9.27 22.93 14.94
C ALA A 419 -9.81 24.37 14.79
N TYR A 420 -10.37 24.71 13.63
CA TYR A 420 -10.92 26.04 13.38
C TYR A 420 -12.13 26.33 14.26
N ILE A 421 -13.06 25.37 14.42
CA ILE A 421 -14.24 25.53 15.29
C ILE A 421 -13.82 25.66 16.75
N LEU A 422 -12.89 24.83 17.24
CA LEU A 422 -12.38 24.93 18.61
C LEU A 422 -11.70 26.27 18.88
N ARG A 423 -10.95 26.80 17.91
CA ARG A 423 -10.37 28.15 17.99
C ARG A 423 -11.44 29.24 18.13
N LEU A 424 -12.53 29.15 17.37
CA LEU A 424 -13.66 30.08 17.51
C LEU A 424 -14.37 29.95 18.86
N ALA A 425 -14.42 28.74 19.42
CA ALA A 425 -15.04 28.47 20.70
C ALA A 425 -14.20 28.95 21.90
N LYS A 426 -12.86 28.86 21.82
CA LYS A 426 -11.95 29.12 22.95
C LYS A 426 -11.23 30.46 22.89
N GLU A 427 -10.73 30.88 21.73
CA GLU A 427 -9.81 32.01 21.63
C GLU A 427 -10.47 33.30 21.13
N LYS A 428 -11.45 33.19 20.22
CA LYS A 428 -12.08 34.38 19.66
C LYS A 428 -13.17 34.95 20.55
N THR A 429 -13.18 36.28 20.64
CA THR A 429 -14.24 37.03 21.31
C THR A 429 -15.46 37.31 20.43
N LYS A 430 -15.27 37.43 19.10
CA LYS A 430 -16.36 37.66 18.15
C LYS A 430 -16.14 36.87 16.85
N VAL A 431 -17.18 36.19 16.39
CA VAL A 431 -17.19 35.47 15.12
C VAL A 431 -17.51 36.44 13.97
N LYS A 432 -16.73 36.39 12.88
CA LYS A 432 -16.82 37.30 11.72
C LYS A 432 -17.35 36.55 10.50
N ARG A 433 -17.89 37.26 9.49
CA ARG A 433 -18.37 36.65 8.23
C ARG A 433 -17.31 35.79 7.52
N LYS A 434 -16.04 36.19 7.58
CA LYS A 434 -14.92 35.40 7.05
C LYS A 434 -14.81 34.01 7.66
N ASP A 435 -15.24 33.85 8.92
CA ASP A 435 -15.20 32.56 9.63
C ASP A 435 -16.26 31.61 9.10
N ILE A 436 -17.45 32.14 8.73
CA ILE A 436 -18.47 31.37 8.00
C ILE A 436 -17.88 30.88 6.70
N LEU A 437 -17.29 31.79 5.93
CA LEU A 437 -16.82 31.48 4.58
C LEU A 437 -15.72 30.41 4.60
N ILE A 438 -14.80 30.49 5.56
CA ILE A 438 -13.76 29.46 5.76
C ILE A 438 -14.40 28.12 6.13
N ILE A 439 -15.30 28.07 7.11
CA ILE A 439 -15.95 26.81 7.53
C ILE A 439 -16.80 26.23 6.38
N SER A 440 -17.58 27.06 5.69
CA SER A 440 -18.38 26.66 4.54
C SER A 440 -17.50 26.09 3.42
N ALA A 441 -16.38 26.73 3.09
CA ALA A 441 -15.45 26.20 2.08
C ALA A 441 -14.88 24.83 2.49
N LEU A 442 -14.51 24.66 3.76
CA LEU A 442 -14.05 23.35 4.26
C LEU A 442 -15.13 22.27 4.18
N PHE A 443 -16.39 22.60 4.50
CA PHE A 443 -17.50 21.65 4.37
C PHE A 443 -17.88 21.34 2.93
N VAL A 444 -17.75 22.30 2.01
CA VAL A 444 -17.94 22.03 0.57
C VAL A 444 -16.94 20.99 0.07
N LEU A 445 -15.72 21.00 0.59
CA LEU A 445 -14.71 19.98 0.26
C LEU A 445 -14.92 18.66 1.02
N LEU A 446 -15.43 18.69 2.25
CA LEU A 446 -15.52 17.51 3.12
C LEU A 446 -16.82 16.72 2.97
N ALA A 447 -17.96 17.39 2.81
CA ALA A 447 -19.29 16.79 2.74
C ALA A 447 -19.46 15.75 1.62
N PRO A 448 -19.04 16.02 0.37
CA PRO A 448 -19.18 15.06 -0.73
C PRO A 448 -18.29 13.82 -0.57
N CYS A 449 -17.11 13.93 0.05
CA CYS A 449 -16.21 12.80 0.23
C CYS A 449 -16.82 11.69 1.08
N LYS A 450 -17.52 12.05 2.18
CA LYS A 450 -18.07 11.07 3.12
C LYS A 450 -19.18 11.72 3.96
N VAL A 451 -20.43 11.41 3.62
CA VAL A 451 -21.64 12.07 4.16
C VAL A 451 -21.66 12.13 5.69
N ILE A 452 -21.18 11.09 6.38
CA ILE A 452 -21.16 11.04 7.86
C ILE A 452 -20.35 12.20 8.48
N TYR A 453 -19.34 12.73 7.79
CA TYR A 453 -18.51 13.83 8.30
C TYR A 453 -19.24 15.18 8.28
N THR A 454 -20.40 15.28 7.63
CA THR A 454 -21.28 16.46 7.77
C THR A 454 -21.82 16.62 9.19
N THR A 455 -21.83 15.56 10.00
CA THR A 455 -22.19 15.64 11.43
C THR A 455 -21.25 16.56 12.22
N LEU A 456 -20.03 16.81 11.74
CA LEU A 456 -19.10 17.78 12.34
C LEU A 456 -19.64 19.21 12.35
N VAL A 457 -20.64 19.54 11.51
CA VAL A 457 -21.34 20.84 11.56
C VAL A 457 -21.93 21.09 12.95
N LEU A 458 -22.33 20.03 13.68
CA LEU A 458 -22.85 20.13 15.05
C LEU A 458 -21.82 20.72 16.04
N LEU A 459 -20.52 20.67 15.74
CA LEU A 459 -19.49 21.28 16.59
C LEU A 459 -19.62 22.81 16.67
N ILE A 460 -20.34 23.46 15.74
CA ILE A 460 -20.71 24.87 15.85
C ILE A 460 -21.48 25.14 17.15
N LEU A 461 -22.18 24.14 17.70
CA LEU A 461 -22.86 24.23 18.99
C LEU A 461 -21.90 24.44 20.16
N LEU A 462 -20.61 24.08 20.04
CA LEU A 462 -19.60 24.34 21.05
C LEU A 462 -19.19 25.82 21.13
N ILE A 463 -19.42 26.60 20.06
CA ILE A 463 -19.09 28.03 20.05
C ILE A 463 -20.04 28.77 21.02
N PRO A 464 -19.51 29.52 22.02
CA PRO A 464 -20.34 30.27 22.95
C PRO A 464 -21.25 31.25 22.22
N SER A 465 -22.53 31.29 22.60
CA SER A 465 -23.52 32.18 21.96
C SER A 465 -23.17 33.67 22.10
N ASN A 466 -22.35 34.03 23.09
CA ASN A 466 -21.85 35.39 23.33
C ASN A 466 -20.82 35.83 22.28
N ASN A 467 -20.20 34.90 21.55
CA ASN A 467 -19.24 35.21 20.50
C ASN A 467 -19.97 35.66 19.20
N PHE A 468 -21.27 35.43 19.09
CA PHE A 468 -22.10 35.88 17.99
C PHE A 468 -22.74 37.24 18.29
N LYS A 469 -23.06 38.04 17.26
CA LYS A 469 -23.72 39.33 17.48
C LYS A 469 -25.13 39.18 18.07
N GLN A 470 -25.82 38.09 17.72
CA GLN A 470 -27.12 37.73 18.25
C GLN A 470 -27.17 36.22 18.49
N LYS A 471 -27.85 35.76 19.56
CA LYS A 471 -27.96 34.32 19.89
C LYS A 471 -28.56 33.49 18.74
N ARG A 472 -29.51 34.07 17.98
CA ARG A 472 -30.13 33.41 16.81
C ARG A 472 -29.15 33.16 15.66
N GLN A 473 -28.09 33.96 15.53
CA GLN A 473 -27.12 33.80 14.44
C GLN A 473 -26.40 32.46 14.49
N LYS A 474 -26.18 31.91 15.69
CA LYS A 474 -25.60 30.58 15.86
C LYS A 474 -26.41 29.50 15.13
N PHE A 475 -27.73 29.50 15.32
CA PHE A 475 -28.63 28.54 14.67
C PHE A 475 -28.78 28.83 13.17
N ILE A 476 -28.76 30.09 12.76
CA ILE A 476 -28.73 30.45 11.34
C ILE A 476 -27.49 29.88 10.68
N TRP A 477 -26.31 30.01 11.29
CA TRP A 477 -25.06 29.49 10.73
C TRP A 477 -25.06 27.97 10.64
N LEU A 478 -25.53 27.30 11.70
CA LEU A 478 -25.72 25.86 11.72
C LEU A 478 -26.61 25.44 10.54
N ALA A 479 -27.80 26.02 10.42
CA ALA A 479 -28.74 25.71 9.36
C ALA A 479 -28.18 26.03 7.96
N SER A 480 -27.48 27.17 7.79
CA SER A 480 -26.88 27.55 6.52
C SER A 480 -25.79 26.59 6.08
N ILE A 481 -24.89 26.19 6.99
CA ILE A 481 -23.81 25.25 6.66
C ILE A 481 -24.38 23.85 6.40
N THR A 482 -25.34 23.39 7.21
CA THR A 482 -26.06 22.13 6.93
C THR A 482 -26.75 22.18 5.57
N GLY A 483 -27.42 23.29 5.23
CA GLY A 483 -28.05 23.47 3.93
C GLY A 483 -27.06 23.44 2.78
N ILE A 484 -25.87 24.03 2.94
CA ILE A 484 -24.78 23.94 1.95
C ILE A 484 -24.30 22.49 1.82
N CYS A 485 -24.07 21.77 2.92
CA CYS A 485 -23.66 20.37 2.87
C CYS A 485 -24.69 19.51 2.11
N LEU A 486 -25.98 19.66 2.44
CA LEU A 486 -27.06 18.95 1.77
C LEU A 486 -27.16 19.30 0.29
N LEU A 487 -27.00 20.58 -0.06
CA LEU A 487 -26.99 21.00 -1.47
C LEU A 487 -25.81 20.40 -2.23
N VAL A 488 -24.60 20.44 -1.68
CA VAL A 488 -23.42 19.85 -2.32
C VAL A 488 -23.57 18.34 -2.46
N ILE A 489 -24.08 17.67 -1.43
CA ILE A 489 -24.39 16.23 -1.50
C ILE A 489 -25.40 16.01 -2.62
N LEU A 490 -26.54 16.69 -2.62
CA LEU A 490 -27.55 16.56 -3.68
C LEU A 490 -27.01 16.85 -5.08
N LEU A 491 -26.15 17.85 -5.27
CA LEU A 491 -25.54 18.12 -6.57
C LEU A 491 -24.56 17.01 -6.98
N SER A 492 -23.85 16.43 -6.01
CA SER A 492 -22.89 15.36 -6.25
C SER A 492 -23.57 13.99 -6.47
N THR A 493 -24.65 13.68 -5.74
CA THR A 493 -25.33 12.38 -5.71
C THR A 493 -26.71 12.37 -6.38
N GLY A 494 -27.21 13.52 -6.83
CA GLY A 494 -28.62 13.80 -7.12
C GLY A 494 -29.28 13.00 -8.24
N PHE A 495 -28.51 12.19 -8.96
CA PHE A 495 -29.03 11.30 -10.00
C PHE A 495 -29.31 9.86 -9.49
N TYR A 496 -28.88 9.50 -8.26
CA TYR A 496 -28.90 8.09 -7.81
C TYR A 496 -29.51 7.87 -6.41
N PHE A 497 -29.83 8.93 -5.67
CA PHE A 497 -30.59 8.84 -4.41
C PHE A 497 -32.01 8.26 -4.59
N GLU A 498 -32.58 8.33 -5.81
CA GLU A 498 -33.87 7.73 -6.15
C GLU A 498 -33.87 6.20 -6.03
N ASN A 499 -32.75 5.53 -6.31
CA ASN A 499 -32.70 4.07 -6.30
C ASN A 499 -32.66 3.48 -4.87
N SER A 500 -32.10 4.20 -3.88
CA SER A 500 -31.94 3.67 -2.52
C SER A 500 -33.19 3.78 -1.63
N PHE A 501 -34.15 4.66 -1.97
CA PHE A 501 -35.41 4.82 -1.23
C PHE A 501 -36.60 4.09 -1.88
N GLY A 502 -36.48 3.68 -3.15
CA GLY A 502 -37.53 2.97 -3.88
C GLY A 502 -37.63 1.48 -3.55
N GLU A 503 -36.55 0.86 -3.07
CA GLU A 503 -36.52 -0.57 -2.78
C GLU A 503 -37.01 -0.88 -1.35
N THR A 504 -38.10 -1.64 -1.27
CA THR A 504 -38.63 -2.21 -0.02
C THR A 504 -38.13 -3.64 0.15
N GLY A 505 -37.03 -3.85 0.87
CA GLY A 505 -36.53 -5.20 1.13
C GLY A 505 -35.04 -5.30 1.48
N VAL A 506 -34.50 -6.51 1.33
CA VAL A 506 -33.06 -6.76 1.30
C VAL A 506 -32.54 -6.30 -0.06
N VAL A 507 -31.51 -5.48 -0.03
CA VAL A 507 -30.85 -4.89 -1.21
C VAL A 507 -29.45 -5.45 -1.30
N THR A 508 -28.95 -5.65 -2.51
CA THR A 508 -27.53 -5.99 -2.68
C THR A 508 -26.71 -4.75 -2.33
N SER A 509 -25.90 -4.86 -1.29
CA SER A 509 -24.95 -3.82 -0.91
C SER A 509 -23.96 -3.57 -2.06
N PRO A 510 -23.27 -2.42 -2.05
CA PRO A 510 -22.15 -2.17 -2.95
C PRO A 510 -21.04 -3.24 -2.91
N TRP A 511 -21.10 -4.17 -1.95
CA TRP A 511 -20.13 -5.25 -1.73
C TRP A 511 -20.65 -6.62 -2.21
N GLY A 512 -21.79 -6.67 -2.90
CA GLY A 512 -22.40 -7.91 -3.40
C GLY A 512 -23.12 -8.72 -2.32
N GLU A 513 -23.11 -8.26 -1.08
CA GLU A 513 -23.76 -8.92 0.06
C GLU A 513 -25.17 -8.39 0.29
N ASP A 514 -26.06 -9.25 0.80
CA ASP A 514 -27.40 -8.87 1.25
C ASP A 514 -27.33 -7.83 2.37
N ALA A 515 -27.94 -6.67 2.16
CA ALA A 515 -28.05 -5.58 3.12
C ALA A 515 -29.50 -5.13 3.32
N TYR A 516 -29.78 -4.52 4.48
CA TYR A 516 -31.10 -3.97 4.75
C TYR A 516 -31.29 -2.63 4.03
N SER A 517 -32.37 -2.48 3.26
CA SER A 517 -32.75 -1.16 2.72
C SER A 517 -33.06 -0.15 3.84
N VAL A 518 -32.91 1.13 3.53
CA VAL A 518 -33.26 2.22 4.46
C VAL A 518 -34.73 2.13 4.87
N SER A 519 -35.62 1.79 3.94
CA SER A 519 -37.05 1.63 4.19
C SER A 519 -37.35 0.51 5.20
N MET A 520 -36.63 -0.62 5.11
CA MET A 520 -36.75 -1.76 6.03
C MET A 520 -36.17 -1.46 7.43
N LEU A 521 -35.05 -0.74 7.50
CA LEU A 521 -34.49 -0.31 8.79
C LEU A 521 -35.45 0.63 9.53
N LEU A 522 -36.12 1.53 8.80
CA LEU A 522 -37.09 2.47 9.37
C LEU A 522 -38.38 1.78 9.83
N SER A 523 -38.77 0.65 9.23
CA SER A 523 -39.94 -0.12 9.67
C SER A 523 -39.68 -0.98 10.91
N MET A 524 -38.40 -1.22 11.27
CA MET A 524 -37.99 -2.05 12.41
C MET A 524 -37.06 -1.29 13.39
N PRO A 525 -37.50 -0.17 14.00
CA PRO A 525 -36.61 0.72 14.77
C PRO A 525 -35.96 0.06 15.98
N TRP A 526 -36.68 -0.82 16.70
CA TRP A 526 -36.12 -1.52 17.84
C TRP A 526 -35.06 -2.55 17.44
N GLU A 527 -35.31 -3.28 16.35
CA GLU A 527 -34.37 -4.27 15.84
C GLU A 527 -33.13 -3.59 15.27
N PHE A 528 -33.28 -2.46 14.59
CA PHE A 528 -32.17 -1.64 14.13
C PHE A 528 -31.30 -1.14 15.29
N ILE A 529 -31.90 -0.64 16.38
CA ILE A 529 -31.15 -0.27 17.59
C ILE A 529 -30.42 -1.49 18.16
N ARG A 530 -31.10 -2.63 18.28
CA ARG A 530 -30.50 -3.87 18.81
C ARG A 530 -29.30 -4.33 17.98
N ILE A 531 -29.45 -4.37 16.65
CA ILE A 531 -28.39 -4.73 15.71
C ILE A 531 -27.23 -3.76 15.86
N THR A 532 -27.49 -2.45 15.81
CA THR A 532 -26.45 -1.42 15.92
C THR A 532 -25.68 -1.55 17.24
N VAL A 533 -26.39 -1.70 18.37
CA VAL A 533 -25.75 -1.83 19.69
C VAL A 533 -24.96 -3.14 19.77
N SER A 534 -25.52 -4.27 19.33
CA SER A 534 -24.81 -5.55 19.31
C SER A 534 -23.53 -5.45 18.49
N SER A 535 -23.62 -4.97 17.24
CA SER A 535 -22.47 -4.78 16.37
C SER A 535 -21.43 -3.84 16.98
N MET A 536 -21.84 -2.76 17.67
CA MET A 536 -20.90 -1.88 18.37
C MET A 536 -20.15 -2.62 19.48
N PHE A 537 -20.81 -3.47 20.27
CA PHE A 537 -20.15 -4.26 21.31
C PHE A 537 -19.25 -5.35 20.73
N ASP A 538 -19.74 -6.07 19.72
CA ASP A 538 -19.02 -7.14 19.05
C ASP A 538 -17.75 -6.63 18.35
N LEU A 539 -17.83 -5.44 17.75
CA LEU A 539 -16.71 -4.78 17.07
C LEU A 539 -15.93 -3.82 17.97
N PHE A 540 -16.32 -3.57 19.22
CA PHE A 540 -15.69 -2.53 20.05
C PHE A 540 -14.19 -2.77 20.21
N ALA A 541 -13.82 -4.01 20.54
CA ALA A 541 -12.43 -4.39 20.70
C ALA A 541 -11.67 -4.27 19.38
N SER A 542 -12.22 -4.78 18.27
CA SER A 542 -11.56 -4.72 16.96
C SER A 542 -11.40 -3.29 16.46
N LEU A 543 -12.37 -2.40 16.71
CA LEU A 543 -12.30 -0.97 16.39
C LEU A 543 -11.23 -0.26 17.23
N LEU A 544 -11.15 -0.54 18.53
CA LEU A 544 -10.10 0.02 19.39
C LEU A 544 -8.70 -0.46 18.99
N PHE A 545 -8.52 -1.77 18.81
CA PHE A 545 -7.24 -2.32 18.36
C PHE A 545 -6.89 -1.85 16.94
N GLY A 546 -7.88 -1.72 16.06
CA GLY A 546 -7.75 -1.13 14.73
C GLY A 546 -7.26 0.32 14.77
N ALA A 547 -7.84 1.15 15.64
CA ALA A 547 -7.49 2.56 15.81
C ALA A 547 -6.08 2.78 16.39
N VAL A 548 -5.60 1.88 17.25
CA VAL A 548 -4.20 1.88 17.73
C VAL A 548 -3.23 1.38 16.65
N GLY A 549 -3.76 0.82 15.56
CA GLY A 549 -3.00 0.45 14.38
C GLY A 549 -2.70 -1.04 14.29
N ASN A 550 -3.68 -1.90 14.60
CA ASN A 550 -3.56 -3.37 14.63
C ASN A 550 -2.47 -3.93 13.69
N PHE A 551 -1.31 -4.26 14.26
CA PHE A 551 -0.16 -4.82 13.54
C PHE A 551 -0.33 -6.33 13.27
N GLN A 552 -1.43 -6.95 13.72
CA GLN A 552 -1.65 -8.41 13.67
C GLN A 552 -1.77 -9.00 12.25
N HIS A 553 -1.96 -8.18 11.22
CA HIS A 553 -2.05 -8.66 9.83
C HIS A 553 -0.76 -8.47 9.04
N ILE A 554 0.35 -8.14 9.70
CA ILE A 554 1.64 -7.95 9.05
C ILE A 554 2.41 -9.26 9.11
N SER A 555 2.41 -10.01 8.00
CA SER A 555 3.35 -11.12 7.80
C SER A 555 4.69 -10.59 7.27
N LEU A 556 5.28 -9.61 7.95
CA LEU A 556 6.65 -9.21 7.65
C LEU A 556 7.58 -10.38 8.06
N PRO A 557 8.65 -10.64 7.30
CA PRO A 557 9.77 -11.41 7.82
C PRO A 557 10.13 -10.90 9.22
N SER A 558 10.35 -11.80 10.19
CA SER A 558 10.62 -11.45 11.60
C SER A 558 11.68 -10.35 11.76
N THR A 559 12.59 -10.25 10.80
CA THR A 559 13.66 -9.27 10.66
C THR A 559 13.17 -7.83 10.42
N LEU A 560 12.14 -7.63 9.61
CA LEU A 560 11.52 -6.31 9.35
C LEU A 560 10.49 -5.93 10.42
N SER A 561 9.85 -6.91 11.05
CA SER A 561 8.91 -6.67 12.17
C SER A 561 9.62 -6.10 13.40
N ILE A 562 10.88 -6.50 13.66
CA ILE A 562 11.67 -6.07 14.82
C ILE A 562 12.06 -4.58 14.70
N LEU A 563 12.29 -4.07 13.49
CA LEU A 563 12.59 -2.66 13.24
C LEU A 563 11.45 -1.70 13.64
N PHE A 564 10.22 -2.21 13.81
CA PHE A 564 9.03 -1.39 14.08
C PHE A 564 8.46 -1.60 15.48
N LEU A 565 8.86 -2.67 16.18
CA LEU A 565 8.49 -2.96 17.57
C LEU A 565 9.53 -2.47 18.60
N ALA A 566 10.73 -2.11 18.13
CA ALA A 566 11.75 -1.39 18.89
C ALA A 566 11.53 0.12 18.78
#